data_AF-A0A4S8K1N4-F1
#
_entry.id   AF-A0A4S8K1N4-F1
#
_cell.length_a   1.000
_cell.length_b   1.000
_cell.length_c   1.000
_cell.angle_alpha   90.00
_cell.angle_beta   90.00
_cell.angle_gamma   90.00
#
_symmetry.space_group_name_H-M   'P 1'
#
loop_
_entity.id
_entity.type
_entity.pdbx_description
1 polymer ?
#
loop_
_entity_poly.entity_id
_entity_poly.type
_entity_poly.pdbx_seq_one_letter_code
_entity_poly.pdbx_strand_id
1 'polypeptide(L)'
;MKLVRRDLVPNGPGGVNIVPEEDDDMWHAYNLISAGDTVKAATVRKVIREMGSGERKSDRVRLKLEIKVEGTDYDKEGSVLRIRGKNVLENEHVKIGQFHTLVIEPHRPFLLKKV
;
A
#
# COMPACT_ATOMS: atom_id res chain seq x y z
N MET A 1 14.95 -9.43 -2.26
CA MET A 1 13.60 -9.16 -2.80
C MET A 1 13.11 -10.32 -3.65
N LYS A 2 11.96 -10.90 -3.31
CA LYS A 2 11.35 -12.00 -4.06
C LYS A 2 10.23 -11.54 -4.99
N LEU A 3 10.32 -11.92 -6.25
CA LEU A 3 9.33 -11.62 -7.29
C LEU A 3 8.41 -12.82 -7.48
N VAL A 4 7.13 -12.67 -7.09
CA VAL A 4 6.16 -13.78 -7.06
C VAL A 4 5.45 -13.94 -8.40
N ARG A 5 5.09 -12.83 -9.03
CA ARG A 5 4.42 -12.80 -10.33
C ARG A 5 4.82 -11.55 -11.08
N ARG A 6 5.00 -11.68 -12.39
CA ARG A 6 5.28 -10.57 -13.32
C ARG A 6 4.27 -10.64 -14.45
N ASP A 7 3.71 -9.51 -14.80
CA ASP A 7 2.78 -9.33 -15.91
C ASP A 7 3.14 -8.01 -16.58
N LEU A 8 4.08 -8.06 -17.53
CA LEU A 8 4.73 -6.88 -18.10
C LEU A 8 4.50 -6.87 -19.61
N VAL A 9 3.98 -5.75 -20.12
CA VAL A 9 3.91 -5.50 -21.56
C VAL A 9 5.10 -4.64 -21.96
N PRO A 10 5.89 -5.01 -22.99
CA PRO A 10 6.99 -4.17 -23.47
C PRO A 10 6.51 -2.76 -23.82
N ASN A 11 7.17 -1.75 -23.25
CA ASN A 11 6.82 -0.33 -23.42
C ASN A 11 5.36 0.03 -23.09
N GLY A 12 4.71 -0.75 -22.24
CA GLY A 12 3.33 -0.54 -21.85
C GLY A 12 3.09 -0.80 -20.37
N PRO A 13 1.80 -0.83 -19.97
CA PRO A 13 1.42 -1.08 -18.59
C PRO A 13 1.90 -2.45 -18.11
N GLY A 14 2.18 -2.53 -16.81
CA GLY A 14 2.64 -3.78 -16.23
C GLY A 14 2.49 -3.82 -14.72
N GLY A 15 2.45 -5.02 -14.16
CA GLY A 15 2.30 -5.28 -12.74
C GLY A 15 3.28 -6.33 -12.24
N VAL A 16 3.80 -6.12 -11.03
CA VAL A 16 4.72 -7.03 -10.37
C VAL A 16 4.29 -7.23 -8.91
N ASN A 17 4.14 -8.50 -8.52
CA ASN A 17 3.89 -8.86 -7.12
C ASN A 17 5.23 -9.16 -6.43
N ILE A 18 5.53 -8.38 -5.40
CA ILE A 18 6.84 -8.29 -4.74
C ILE A 18 6.69 -8.66 -3.27
N VAL A 19 7.60 -9.48 -2.75
CA VAL A 19 7.78 -9.72 -1.31
C VAL A 19 9.17 -9.19 -0.94
N PRO A 20 9.27 -8.09 -0.18
CA PRO A 20 10.55 -7.64 0.36
C PRO A 20 10.97 -8.59 1.48
N GLU A 21 12.24 -8.97 1.52
CA GLU A 21 12.81 -9.95 2.45
C GLU A 21 13.86 -9.32 3.37
N GLU A 22 14.57 -8.31 2.89
CA GLU A 22 15.64 -7.61 3.61
C GLU A 22 15.41 -6.09 3.63
N ASP A 23 16.10 -5.37 4.50
CA ASP A 23 16.00 -3.92 4.65
C ASP A 23 16.34 -3.16 3.35
N ASP A 24 17.38 -3.62 2.64
CA ASP A 24 17.78 -3.06 1.34
C ASP A 24 16.66 -3.19 0.29
N ASP A 25 15.75 -4.16 0.43
CA ASP A 25 14.61 -4.29 -0.47
C ASP A 25 13.61 -3.14 -0.32
N MET A 26 13.53 -2.51 0.85
CA MET A 26 12.69 -1.33 1.08
C MET A 26 13.26 -0.12 0.36
N TRP A 27 14.59 0.02 0.37
CA TRP A 27 15.29 1.02 -0.43
C TRP A 27 15.10 0.79 -1.93
N HIS A 28 15.20 -0.46 -2.40
CA HIS A 28 14.92 -0.78 -3.79
C HIS A 28 13.46 -0.50 -4.16
N ALA A 29 12.49 -0.88 -3.32
CA ALA A 29 11.09 -0.57 -3.55
C ALA A 29 10.82 0.94 -3.59
N TYR A 30 11.46 1.73 -2.72
CA TYR A 30 11.41 3.19 -2.73
C TYR A 30 11.83 3.78 -4.10
N ASN A 31 12.93 3.29 -4.67
CA ASN A 31 13.42 3.75 -5.97
C ASN A 31 12.56 3.28 -7.16
N LEU A 32 11.81 2.18 -7.01
CA LEU A 32 10.95 1.65 -8.06
C LEU A 32 9.58 2.32 -8.10
N ILE A 33 9.08 2.85 -6.97
CA ILE A 33 7.73 3.38 -6.83
C ILE A 33 7.73 4.89 -7.07
N SER A 34 6.97 5.32 -8.06
CA SER A 34 6.90 6.72 -8.49
C SER A 34 5.46 7.25 -8.41
N ALA A 35 5.32 8.58 -8.34
CA ALA A 35 4.03 9.23 -8.45
C ALA A 35 3.34 8.84 -9.77
N GLY A 36 2.03 8.56 -9.71
CA GLY A 36 1.26 8.06 -10.85
C GLY A 36 1.10 6.54 -10.89
N ASP A 37 2.02 5.78 -10.27
CA ASP A 37 1.89 4.33 -10.11
C ASP A 37 0.67 3.97 -9.26
N THR A 38 0.31 2.68 -9.27
CA THR A 38 -0.66 2.13 -8.34
C THR A 38 -0.04 1.03 -7.49
N VAL A 39 -0.20 1.12 -6.18
CA VAL A 39 0.29 0.11 -5.22
C VAL A 39 -0.87 -0.51 -4.47
N LYS A 40 -0.93 -1.85 -4.47
CA LYS A 40 -1.90 -2.61 -3.70
C LYS A 40 -1.22 -3.42 -2.59
N ALA A 41 -1.58 -3.15 -1.35
CA ALA A 41 -1.03 -3.83 -0.19
C ALA A 41 -2.07 -4.02 0.91
N ALA A 42 -1.78 -4.92 1.86
CA ALA A 42 -2.55 -5.04 3.09
C ALA A 42 -2.17 -3.90 4.05
N THR A 43 -3.14 -3.38 4.78
CA THR A 43 -2.97 -2.34 5.81
C THR A 43 -3.96 -2.57 6.95
N VAL A 44 -3.81 -1.82 8.04
CA VAL A 44 -4.69 -1.90 9.20
C VAL A 44 -5.23 -0.51 9.48
N ARG A 45 -6.55 -0.38 9.61
CA ARG A 45 -7.22 0.88 9.95
C ARG A 45 -8.01 0.72 11.24
N LYS A 46 -7.98 1.74 12.09
CA LYS A 46 -8.90 1.87 13.22
C LYS A 46 -10.25 2.34 12.67
N VAL A 47 -11.29 1.53 12.86
CA VAL A 47 -12.67 1.84 12.49
C VAL A 47 -13.44 2.14 13.78
N ILE A 48 -14.10 3.29 13.84
CA ILE A 48 -14.94 3.69 14.97
C ILE A 48 -16.39 3.33 14.61
N ARG A 49 -17.05 2.57 15.47
CA ARG A 49 -18.48 2.26 15.38
C ARG A 49 -19.19 2.97 16.53
N GLU A 50 -20.18 3.79 16.19
CA GLU A 50 -21.08 4.41 17.16
C GLU A 50 -22.25 3.47 17.42
N MET A 51 -22.47 3.11 18.68
CA MET A 51 -23.66 2.36 19.11
C MET A 51 -24.72 3.34 19.64
N GLY A 52 -26.00 2.94 19.56
CA GLY A 52 -27.15 3.81 19.83
C GLY A 52 -27.23 4.43 21.24
N SER A 53 -26.34 4.06 22.16
CA SER A 53 -26.22 4.62 23.52
C SER A 53 -25.16 5.73 23.65
N GLY A 54 -24.50 6.14 22.55
CA GLY A 54 -23.40 7.10 22.58
C GLY A 54 -22.03 6.48 22.91
N GLU A 55 -21.98 5.17 23.11
CA GLU A 55 -20.73 4.43 23.31
C GLU A 55 -19.99 4.24 21.98
N ARG A 56 -18.72 4.66 21.95
CA ARG A 56 -17.83 4.53 20.78
C ARG A 56 -16.90 3.34 20.97
N LYS A 57 -17.11 2.29 20.19
CA LYS A 57 -16.16 1.17 20.12
C LYS A 57 -15.23 1.38 18.94
N SER A 58 -13.95 1.08 19.13
CA SER A 58 -12.98 1.11 18.05
C SER A 58 -12.35 -0.25 17.81
N ASP A 59 -12.44 -0.73 16.58
CA ASP A 59 -11.86 -2.00 16.15
C ASP A 59 -10.74 -1.75 15.13
N ARG A 60 -9.69 -2.58 15.16
CA ARG A 60 -8.63 -2.54 14.14
C ARG A 60 -8.97 -3.55 13.05
N VAL A 61 -9.29 -3.05 11.86
CA VAL A 61 -9.66 -3.89 10.72
C VAL A 61 -8.50 -3.99 9.76
N ARG A 62 -8.10 -5.22 9.42
CA ARG A 62 -7.14 -5.48 8.34
C ARG A 62 -7.88 -5.43 7.02
N LEU A 63 -7.34 -4.68 6.08
CA LEU A 63 -7.96 -4.44 4.79
C LEU A 63 -6.90 -4.35 3.69
N LYS A 64 -7.32 -4.55 2.44
CA LYS A 64 -6.43 -4.46 1.28
C LYS A 64 -6.84 -3.24 0.47
N LEU A 65 -5.94 -2.28 0.33
CA LEU A 65 -6.17 -1.08 -0.48
C LEU A 65 -5.29 -1.10 -1.70
N GLU A 66 -5.78 -0.42 -2.73
CA GLU A 66 -5.04 -0.11 -3.92
C GLU A 66 -5.05 1.41 -4.03
N ILE A 67 -3.88 2.04 -3.95
CA ILE A 67 -3.75 3.50 -3.97
C ILE A 67 -3.02 3.96 -5.22
N LYS A 68 -3.48 5.07 -5.80
CA LYS A 68 -2.70 5.83 -6.78
C LYS A 68 -1.70 6.69 -6.03
N VAL A 69 -0.41 6.46 -6.29
CA VAL A 69 0.71 7.07 -5.57
C VAL A 69 0.77 8.56 -5.87
N GLU A 70 0.79 9.38 -4.81
CA GLU A 70 1.09 10.81 -4.89
C GLU A 70 2.49 11.12 -4.36
N GLY A 71 3.02 10.31 -3.44
CA GLY A 71 4.38 10.46 -2.93
C GLY A 71 4.84 9.29 -2.08
N THR A 72 6.14 9.19 -1.91
CA THR A 72 6.81 8.17 -1.10
C THR A 72 7.73 8.83 -0.07
N ASP A 73 7.84 8.21 1.09
CA ASP A 73 8.72 8.61 2.18
C ASP A 73 9.48 7.37 2.66
N TYR A 74 10.80 7.48 2.75
CA TYR A 74 11.67 6.38 3.17
C TYR A 74 12.48 6.80 4.38
N ASP A 75 12.27 6.10 5.48
CA ASP A 75 13.06 6.21 6.70
C ASP A 75 14.27 5.28 6.61
N LYS A 76 15.46 5.86 6.48
CA LYS A 76 16.72 5.12 6.32
C LYS A 76 17.15 4.37 7.58
N GLU A 77 16.82 4.88 8.77
CA GLU A 77 17.24 4.28 10.03
C GLU A 77 16.35 3.10 10.39
N GLY A 78 15.03 3.25 10.16
CA GLY A 78 14.05 2.20 10.44
C GLY A 78 13.77 1.26 9.28
N SER A 79 14.35 1.48 8.10
CA SER A 79 14.06 0.76 6.86
C SER A 79 12.55 0.74 6.52
N VAL A 80 11.86 1.85 6.78
CA VAL A 80 10.39 1.93 6.63
C VAL A 80 10.03 2.71 5.37
N LEU A 81 9.32 2.05 4.45
CA LEU A 81 8.74 2.68 3.27
C LEU A 81 7.26 3.02 3.49
N ARG A 82 6.94 4.31 3.39
CA ARG A 82 5.57 4.85 3.42
C ARG A 82 5.18 5.36 2.05
N ILE A 83 3.99 4.98 1.60
CA ILE A 83 3.47 5.35 0.28
C ILE A 83 2.13 6.05 0.50
N ARG A 84 2.08 7.35 0.20
CA ARG A 84 0.86 8.15 0.31
C ARG A 84 0.16 8.21 -1.05
N GLY A 85 -1.15 8.08 -1.02
CA GLY A 85 -1.95 8.16 -2.23
C GLY A 85 -3.45 8.18 -1.96
N LYS A 86 -4.22 8.17 -3.05
CA LYS A 86 -5.68 8.08 -3.00
C LYS A 86 -6.12 6.66 -3.32
N ASN A 87 -7.04 6.12 -2.54
CA ASN A 87 -7.64 4.82 -2.80
C ASN A 87 -8.36 4.81 -4.16
N VAL A 88 -8.13 3.78 -4.97
CA VAL A 88 -8.74 3.60 -6.30
C VAL A 88 -9.65 2.37 -6.39
N LEU A 89 -9.79 1.62 -5.31
CA LEU A 89 -10.64 0.43 -5.24
C LEU A 89 -11.72 0.59 -4.17
N GLU A 90 -12.96 0.22 -4.48
CA GLU A 90 -14.03 0.20 -3.50
C GLU A 90 -13.66 -0.65 -2.27
N ASN A 91 -13.92 -0.13 -1.08
CA ASN A 91 -13.67 -0.82 0.18
C ASN A 91 -14.73 -0.41 1.21
N GLU A 92 -15.19 -1.35 2.03
CA GLU A 92 -16.21 -1.12 3.07
C GLU A 92 -15.84 0.02 4.04
N HIS A 93 -14.55 0.24 4.28
CA HIS A 93 -14.07 1.22 5.26
C HIS A 93 -13.32 2.39 4.64
N VAL A 94 -13.04 2.39 3.33
CA VAL A 94 -12.26 3.44 2.67
C VAL A 94 -12.88 3.74 1.32
N LYS A 95 -13.45 4.94 1.17
CA LYS A 95 -14.07 5.37 -0.08
C LYS A 95 -13.01 5.57 -1.17
N ILE A 96 -13.41 5.42 -2.43
CA ILE A 96 -12.58 5.80 -3.57
C ILE A 96 -12.26 7.31 -3.47
N GLY A 97 -11.03 7.67 -3.82
CA GLY A 97 -10.53 9.05 -3.74
C GLY A 97 -10.08 9.48 -2.34
N GLN A 98 -10.38 8.71 -1.28
CA GLN A 98 -9.90 9.02 0.07
C GLN A 98 -8.40 8.76 0.18
N PHE A 99 -7.70 9.66 0.87
CA PHE A 99 -6.29 9.52 1.17
C PHE A 99 -6.02 8.36 2.13
N HIS A 100 -4.95 7.62 1.85
CA HIS A 100 -4.38 6.63 2.75
C HIS A 100 -2.86 6.56 2.58
N THR A 101 -2.17 6.16 3.65
CA THR A 101 -0.74 5.87 3.61
C THR A 101 -0.54 4.37 3.83
N LEU A 102 -0.03 3.69 2.82
CA LEU A 102 0.43 2.31 2.97
C LEU A 102 1.83 2.32 3.59
N VAL A 103 2.05 1.42 4.55
CA VAL A 103 3.38 1.12 5.08
C VAL A 103 3.74 -0.25 4.56
N ILE A 104 4.85 -0.36 3.83
CA ILE A 104 5.32 -1.66 3.35
C ILE A 104 6.04 -2.36 4.50
N GLU A 105 5.69 -3.62 4.73
CA GLU A 105 6.23 -4.43 5.82
C GLU A 105 7.10 -5.54 5.22
N PRO A 106 8.23 -5.89 5.86
CA PRO A 106 9.03 -7.05 5.48
C PRO A 106 8.17 -8.32 5.43
N HIS A 107 8.49 -9.20 4.48
CA HIS A 107 7.83 -10.46 4.22
C HIS A 107 6.34 -10.37 3.88
N ARG A 108 5.81 -9.16 3.62
CA ARG A 108 4.42 -8.99 3.17
C ARG A 108 4.36 -8.60 1.69
N PRO A 109 3.53 -9.30 0.88
CA PRO A 109 3.45 -9.01 -0.53
C PRO A 109 2.74 -7.68 -0.79
N PHE A 110 3.27 -6.92 -1.76
CA PHE A 110 2.57 -5.82 -2.40
C PHE A 110 2.63 -5.96 -3.92
N LEU A 111 1.61 -5.44 -4.59
CA LEU A 111 1.55 -5.37 -6.05
C LEU A 111 1.83 -3.94 -6.47
N LEU A 112 2.89 -3.74 -7.25
CA LEU A 112 3.20 -2.50 -7.94
C LEU A 112 2.68 -2.61 -9.38
N LYS A 113 1.90 -1.62 -9.81
CA LYS A 113 1.47 -1.44 -11.20
C LYS A 113 2.00 -0.13 -11.75
N LYS A 114 2.59 -0.19 -12.95
CA LYS A 114 3.03 0.95 -13.74
C LYS A 114 2.12 1.10 -14.96
N VAL A 115 1.87 2.35 -15.35
CA VAL A 115 1.01 2.72 -16.49
C VAL A 115 1.86 3.32 -17.58
#